data_AF-A0AA86QV61-F1
#
_entry.id   AF-A0AA86QV61-F1
#
_cell.length_a   1.000
_cell.length_b   1.000
_cell.length_c   1.000
_cell.angle_alpha   90.00
_cell.angle_beta   90.00
_cell.angle_gamma   90.00
#
_symmetry.space_group_name_H-M   'P 1'
#
loop_
_entity.id
_entity.type
_entity.pdbx_description
1 polymer ?
#
loop_
_entity_poly.entity_id
_entity_poly.type
_entity_poly.pdbx_seq_one_letter_code
_entity_poly.pdbx_strand_id
1 'polypeptide(L)' 'MGTNYHLNSFCGYTRTEVELTESTVTYLIRNLVSWEVVAEYKQDR' A
#
# COMPACT_ATOMS: atom_id res chain seq x y z
N MET A 1 -21.01 9.03 25.49
CA MET A 1 -20.98 9.20 24.02
C MET A 1 -19.64 9.80 23.64
N GLY A 2 -18.86 9.12 22.80
CA GLY A 2 -17.54 9.61 22.40
C GLY A 2 -16.64 8.50 21.88
N THR A 3 -17.17 7.62 21.03
CA THR A 3 -16.42 6.50 20.46
C THR A 3 -15.46 7.05 19.40
N ASN A 4 -14.20 7.25 19.80
CA ASN A 4 -12.98 7.24 19.01
C ASN A 4 -13.07 7.67 17.52
N TYR A 5 -12.85 8.96 17.25
CA TYR A 5 -12.48 9.47 15.93
C TYR A 5 -11.00 9.19 15.56
N HIS A 6 -10.44 8.05 15.99
CA HIS A 6 -9.07 7.65 15.62
C HIS A 6 -8.98 6.96 14.25
N LEU A 7 -10.12 6.61 13.63
CA LEU A 7 -10.14 5.89 12.35
C LEU A 7 -9.96 6.80 11.13
N ASN A 8 -10.16 8.11 11.26
CA ASN A 8 -10.12 9.03 10.11
C ASN A 8 -8.73 9.57 9.77
N SER A 9 -7.73 9.42 10.65
CA SER A 9 -6.36 9.92 10.37
C SER A 9 -5.53 8.96 9.52
N PHE A 10 -5.97 7.71 9.36
CA PHE A 10 -5.21 6.66 8.65
C PHE A 10 -5.95 6.07 7.46
N CYS A 11 -7.10 6.63 7.06
CA CYS A 11 -7.77 6.26 5.82
C CYS A 11 -7.06 6.92 4.63
N GLY A 12 -5.76 6.65 4.48
CA GLY A 12 -5.00 6.99 3.30
C GLY A 12 -5.45 6.07 2.17
N TYR A 13 -5.94 6.64 1.07
CA TYR A 13 -6.27 5.86 -0.10
C TYR A 13 -4.97 5.27 -0.66
N THR A 14 -4.87 3.95 -0.67
CA THR A 14 -3.72 3.25 -1.24
C THR A 14 -4.09 2.48 -2.50
N ARG A 15 -3.15 2.41 -3.45
CA ARG A 15 -3.21 1.53 -4.61
C ARG A 15 -2.12 0.48 -4.50
N THR A 16 -2.47 -0.77 -4.77
CA THR A 16 -1.51 -1.85 -4.94
C THR A 16 -1.18 -2.02 -6.42
N GLU A 17 0.10 -1.98 -6.75
CA GLU A 17 0.65 -2.24 -8.09
C GLU A 17 1.41 -3.57 -8.04
N VAL A 18 1.25 -4.40 -9.07
CA VAL A 18 1.88 -5.72 -9.14
C VAL A 18 2.77 -5.76 -10.38
N GLU A 19 4.06 -5.97 -10.15
CA GLU A 19 5.05 -6.17 -11.20
C GLU A 19 5.47 -7.64 -11.21
N LEU A 20 5.37 -8.27 -12.38
CA LEU A 20 5.67 -9.68 -12.59
C LEU A 20 6.90 -9.79 -13.47
N THR A 21 7.94 -10.45 -12.96
CA THR A 21 9.10 -10.90 -13.74
C THR A 21 9.10 -12.42 -13.82
N GLU A 22 10.04 -13.01 -14.56
CA GLU A 22 10.13 -14.48 -14.68
C GLU A 22 10.35 -15.17 -13.32
N SER A 23 11.17 -14.58 -12.45
CA SER A 23 11.60 -15.14 -11.18
C SER A 23 10.95 -14.53 -9.93
N THR A 24 10.36 -13.34 -10.05
CA THR A 24 9.96 -12.55 -8.87
C THR A 24 8.64 -11.82 -9.10
N VAL A 25 7.80 -11.80 -8.07
CA VAL A 25 6.60 -10.96 -7.98
C VAL A 25 6.86 -9.81 -7.01
N THR A 26 6.68 -8.58 -7.47
CA THR A 26 6.83 -7.37 -6.63
C THR A 26 5.47 -6.72 -6.44
N TYR A 27 5.10 -6.48 -5.18
CA TYR A 27 3.90 -5.74 -4.79
C TYR A 27 4.31 -4.38 -4.24
N LEU A 28 3.85 -3.30 -4.88
CA LEU A 28 4.07 -1.92 -4.45
C LEU A 28 2.77 -1.36 -3.88
N ILE A 29 2.78 -0.95 -2.60
CA ILE A 29 1.66 -0.23 -1.99
C ILE A 29 1.98 1.25 -2.04
N ARG A 30 1.07 2.03 -2.61
CA ARG A 30 1.29 3.44 -2.88
C ARG A 30 0.22 4.32 -2.29
N ASN A 31 0.62 5.45 -1.70
CA ASN A 31 -0.30 6.51 -1.32
C ASN A 31 -0.83 7.23 -2.58
N LEU A 32 -2.15 7.31 -2.75
CA LEU A 32 -2.76 7.92 -3.94
C LEU A 32 -2.71 9.45 -3.95
N VAL A 33 -2.48 10.09 -2.81
CA VAL A 33 -2.37 11.55 -2.69
C VAL A 33 -0.95 12.00 -2.99
N SER A 34 0.06 11.38 -2.36
CA SER A 34 1.47 11.75 -2.54
C SER A 34 2.16 11.04 -3.70
N TRP A 35 1.56 9.97 -4.25
CA TRP A 35 2.22 9.03 -5.18
C TRP A 35 3.47 8.35 -4.61
N GLU A 36 3.74 8.44 -3.32
CA GLU A 36 4.89 7.79 -2.69
C GLU A 36 4.62 6.30 -2.44
N VAL A 37 5.65 5.47 -2.65
CA VAL A 37 5.61 4.05 -2.25
C VAL A 37 5.74 3.97 -0.74
N VAL A 38 4.74 3.43 -0.08
CA VAL A 38 4.69 3.29 1.38
C VAL A 38 5.10 1.90 1.85
N ALA A 39 5.02 0.89 0.97
CA ALA A 39 5.53 -0.45 1.22
C ALA A 39 5.86 -1.18 -0.09
N GLU A 40 6.84 -2.07 -0.02
CA GLU A 40 7.24 -2.97 -1.10
C GLU A 40 7.39 -4.38 -0.54
N TYR A 41 6.79 -5.37 -1.22
CA TYR A 41 6.96 -6.79 -0.91
C TYR A 41 7.47 -7.52 -2.13
N LYS A 42 8.50 -8.34 -1.95
CA LYS A 42 9.07 -9.19 -2.99
C LYS A 42 8.86 -10.64 -2.63
N GLN A 43 8.40 -11.41 -3.60
CA GLN A 43 8.25 -12.84 -3.50
C GLN A 43 9.03 -13.49 -4.65
N ASP A 44 10.06 -14.26 -4.30
CA ASP A 44 10.73 -15.17 -5.23
C ASP A 44 9.82 -16.37 -5.53
N ARG A 45 9.84 -16.82 -6.78
CA ARG A 45 9.13 -18.03 -7.21
C ARG A 45 9.83 -19.31 -6.79
#